data_AF-A0ABC9DRK0-F1
#
_entry.id   AF-A0ABC9DRK0-F1
#
_cell.length_a   1.000
_cell.length_b   1.000
_cell.length_c   1.000
_cell.angle_alpha   90.00
_cell.angle_beta   90.00
_cell.angle_gamma   90.00
#
_symmetry.space_group_name_H-M   'P 1'
#
loop_
_entity.id
_entity.type
_entity.pdbx_description
1 polymer ?
#
loop_
_entity_poly.entity_id
_entity_poly.type
_entity_poly.pdbx_seq_one_letter_code
_entity_poly.pdbx_strand_id
1 'polypeptide(L)'
;MEPSNHDKKGNDQRVHDLAVVRRPELLRAASSGQLQLLVEFLSKEDGASSAAAAALAREVAICLEEAQAQLAPTLYPSAATEGASALHVVAASGDRPGYLEVARTICQKAGQLLLAGDSNGDTPLHYAVRAGNADMASLLVGQADGSDDQRKAMVRMQNKRGETALHEAVRFGRTTGLRMVNALMAVDQELARVVARDGTSVLYLAISLHYNRIARELIRQDKELAFSGPLGQNALHPAVLHSKSEVFLTLTIESIALCLSAIS
;
A
#
# COMPACT_ATOMS: atom_id res chain seq x y z
N MET A 1 -29.06 -58.27 -24.51
CA MET A 1 -30.04 -57.21 -24.19
C MET A 1 -29.26 -55.92 -24.02
N GLU A 2 -29.12 -55.17 -25.10
CA GLU A 2 -29.06 -53.70 -25.06
C GLU A 2 -30.32 -53.23 -25.82
N PRO A 3 -30.88 -52.06 -25.48
CA PRO A 3 -30.43 -50.86 -26.17
C PRO A 3 -30.27 -49.61 -25.30
N SER A 4 -29.27 -48.84 -25.69
CA SER A 4 -29.08 -47.39 -25.55
C SER A 4 -30.36 -46.59 -25.82
N ASN A 5 -30.65 -45.59 -24.97
CA ASN A 5 -31.40 -44.42 -25.41
C ASN A 5 -30.98 -43.13 -24.66
N HIS A 6 -31.01 -42.07 -25.45
CA HIS A 6 -30.70 -40.67 -25.20
C HIS A 6 -31.19 -40.06 -23.87
N ASP A 7 -30.40 -39.17 -23.26
CA ASP A 7 -30.62 -37.71 -23.36
C ASP A 7 -29.84 -36.91 -22.29
N LYS A 8 -29.13 -35.89 -22.78
CA LYS A 8 -28.85 -34.55 -22.20
C LYS A 8 -27.40 -34.11 -22.41
N LYS A 9 -27.15 -33.68 -23.66
CA LYS A 9 -26.23 -32.58 -23.95
C LYS A 9 -26.71 -31.32 -23.23
N GLY A 10 -25.80 -30.66 -22.53
CA GLY A 10 -25.93 -29.26 -22.15
C GLY A 10 -25.89 -29.03 -20.65
N ASN A 11 -24.70 -28.74 -20.11
CA ASN A 11 -24.45 -27.47 -19.41
C ASN A 11 -23.00 -27.26 -18.92
N ASP A 12 -22.07 -28.21 -19.09
CA ASP A 12 -20.75 -28.13 -18.43
C ASP A 12 -19.72 -27.15 -19.05
N GLN A 13 -20.13 -26.24 -19.94
CA GLN A 13 -19.21 -25.36 -20.68
C GLN A 13 -19.25 -23.87 -20.26
N ARG A 14 -19.77 -23.51 -19.07
CA ARG A 14 -20.01 -22.08 -18.75
C ARG A 14 -19.61 -21.57 -17.38
N VAL A 15 -18.83 -22.28 -16.59
CA VAL A 15 -18.40 -21.73 -15.30
C VAL A 15 -16.91 -21.96 -15.06
N HIS A 16 -16.17 -20.86 -15.15
CA HIS A 16 -14.81 -20.62 -14.63
C HIS A 16 -13.61 -20.59 -15.60
N ASP A 17 -13.84 -20.30 -16.88
CA ASP A 17 -12.87 -19.52 -17.68
C ASP A 17 -12.98 -18.04 -17.29
N LEU A 18 -12.38 -17.64 -16.17
CA LEU A 18 -12.07 -16.24 -15.87
C LEU A 18 -10.65 -15.98 -16.37
N ALA A 19 -10.53 -15.79 -17.68
CA ALA A 19 -9.28 -15.42 -18.34
C ALA A 19 -8.71 -14.16 -17.68
N VAL A 20 -7.66 -14.34 -16.89
CA VAL A 20 -6.80 -13.26 -16.40
C VAL A 20 -6.18 -12.60 -17.63
N VAL A 21 -6.66 -11.40 -17.98
CA VAL A 21 -6.20 -10.64 -19.14
C VAL A 21 -4.77 -10.17 -18.88
N ARG A 22 -3.78 -10.96 -19.32
CA ARG A 22 -2.36 -10.59 -19.26
C ARG A 22 -2.05 -9.55 -20.35
N ARG A 23 -1.80 -8.29 -19.96
CA ARG A 23 -1.29 -7.24 -20.86
C ARG A 23 0.15 -6.84 -20.51
N PRO A 24 1.15 -7.66 -20.88
CA PRO A 24 2.56 -7.40 -20.53
C PRO A 24 3.14 -6.13 -21.19
N GLU A 25 2.58 -5.68 -22.32
CA GLU A 25 3.02 -4.45 -22.99
C GLU A 25 2.62 -3.19 -22.23
N LEU A 26 1.40 -3.16 -21.67
CA LEU A 26 0.93 -2.05 -20.83
C LEU A 26 1.76 -1.96 -19.55
N LEU A 27 2.12 -3.12 -18.98
CA LEU A 27 3.03 -3.21 -17.84
C LEU A 27 4.41 -2.65 -18.16
N ARG A 28 4.96 -3.03 -19.32
CA ARG A 28 6.28 -2.56 -19.78
C ARG A 28 6.27 -1.05 -20.03
N ALA A 29 5.21 -0.51 -20.63
CA ALA A 29 5.05 0.93 -20.82
C ALA A 29 4.97 1.68 -19.47
N ALA A 30 4.22 1.11 -18.52
CA ALA A 30 4.08 1.64 -17.17
C ALA A 30 5.41 1.63 -16.40
N SER A 31 6.13 0.50 -16.41
CA SER A 31 7.41 0.35 -15.69
C SER A 31 8.57 1.11 -16.34
N SER A 32 8.51 1.36 -17.65
CA SER A 32 9.51 2.17 -18.37
C SER A 32 9.20 3.67 -18.37
N GLY A 33 8.04 4.10 -17.87
CA GLY A 33 7.63 5.50 -17.83
C GLY A 33 7.30 6.07 -19.22
N GLN A 34 6.97 5.23 -20.19
CA GLN A 34 6.64 5.62 -21.56
C GLN A 34 5.20 6.09 -21.64
N LEU A 35 4.98 7.35 -21.23
CA LEU A 35 3.66 7.96 -21.14
C LEU A 35 2.87 7.93 -22.45
N GLN A 36 3.50 8.17 -23.60
CA GLN A 36 2.80 8.19 -24.89
C GLN A 36 2.21 6.83 -25.28
N LEU A 37 2.95 5.74 -25.08
CA LEU A 37 2.42 4.39 -25.34
C LEU A 37 1.31 4.03 -24.36
N LEU A 38 1.48 4.38 -23.08
CA LEU A 38 0.47 4.12 -22.07
C LEU A 38 -0.84 4.89 -22.36
N VAL A 39 -0.75 6.17 -22.74
CA VAL A 39 -1.89 6.97 -23.17
C VAL A 39 -2.51 6.41 -24.44
N GLU A 40 -1.71 6.00 -25.42
CA GLU A 40 -2.21 5.38 -26.65
C GLU A 40 -3.00 4.09 -26.36
N PHE A 41 -2.50 3.25 -25.45
CA PHE A 41 -3.21 2.04 -25.02
C PHE A 41 -4.51 2.35 -24.26
N LEU A 42 -4.50 3.35 -23.37
CA LEU A 42 -5.69 3.78 -22.64
C LEU A 42 -6.72 4.49 -23.54
N SER A 43 -6.26 5.23 -24.56
CA SER A 43 -7.12 5.99 -25.48
C SER A 43 -7.73 5.14 -26.60
N LYS A 44 -7.10 4.02 -26.98
CA LYS A 44 -7.71 3.05 -27.91
C LYS A 44 -8.95 2.35 -27.32
N GLU A 45 -9.15 2.42 -26.00
CA GLU A 45 -10.30 1.81 -25.30
C GLU A 45 -11.44 2.80 -25.01
N ASP A 46 -11.24 4.10 -25.21
CA ASP A 46 -12.21 5.18 -24.94
C ASP A 46 -13.45 5.18 -25.90
N GLY A 47 -13.70 4.07 -26.61
CA GLY A 47 -14.82 3.90 -27.54
C GLY A 47 -16.17 3.51 -26.93
N ALA A 48 -16.28 3.25 -25.62
CA ALA A 48 -17.56 2.86 -25.02
C ALA A 48 -17.69 3.21 -23.53
N SER A 49 -18.73 3.99 -23.16
CA SER A 49 -19.58 3.96 -21.94
C SER A 49 -18.97 3.70 -20.55
N SER A 50 -19.56 4.29 -19.50
CA SER A 50 -19.20 4.15 -18.07
C SER A 50 -19.10 2.71 -17.53
N ALA A 51 -19.59 1.70 -18.25
CA ALA A 51 -19.33 0.29 -17.95
C ALA A 51 -17.88 -0.14 -18.27
N ALA A 52 -17.20 0.52 -19.20
CA ALA A 52 -15.82 0.25 -19.57
C ALA A 52 -14.83 0.69 -18.49
N ALA A 53 -15.11 1.72 -17.68
CA ALA A 53 -14.22 2.06 -16.55
C ALA A 53 -14.20 0.95 -15.48
N ALA A 54 -15.34 0.29 -15.25
CA ALA A 54 -15.44 -0.89 -14.39
C ALA A 54 -14.84 -2.15 -15.05
N ALA A 55 -14.91 -2.28 -16.38
CA ALA A 55 -14.21 -3.31 -17.14
C ALA A 55 -12.69 -3.09 -17.12
N LEU A 56 -12.21 -1.86 -17.35
CA LEU A 56 -10.81 -1.41 -17.24
C LEU A 56 -10.24 -1.69 -15.84
N ALA A 57 -11.03 -1.46 -14.79
CA ALA A 57 -10.65 -1.80 -13.42
C ALA A 57 -10.60 -3.32 -13.15
N ARG A 58 -11.40 -4.12 -13.85
CA ARG A 58 -11.39 -5.61 -13.76
C ARG A 58 -10.40 -6.27 -14.74
N GLU A 59 -10.06 -5.61 -15.85
CA GLU A 59 -9.16 -6.08 -16.90
C GLU A 59 -7.70 -5.67 -16.66
N VAL A 60 -7.44 -4.61 -15.87
CA VAL A 60 -6.09 -4.21 -15.46
C VAL A 60 -5.65 -4.96 -14.19
N ALA A 61 -6.00 -6.25 -14.09
CA ALA A 61 -5.37 -7.19 -13.16
C ALA A 61 -4.16 -7.83 -13.88
N ILE A 62 -2.98 -7.22 -13.75
CA ILE A 62 -1.80 -7.64 -14.50
C ILE A 62 -0.98 -8.63 -13.67
N CYS A 63 -0.63 -9.78 -14.26
CA CYS A 63 0.36 -10.71 -13.70
C CYS A 63 1.78 -10.21 -14.00
N LEU A 64 2.59 -10.07 -12.95
CA LEU A 64 3.98 -9.64 -13.00
C LEU A 64 4.90 -10.86 -12.97
N GLU A 65 5.26 -11.37 -14.15
CA GLU A 65 6.36 -12.35 -14.28
C GLU A 65 7.54 -11.80 -15.12
N GLU A 66 7.33 -10.86 -16.04
CA GLU A 66 8.36 -10.52 -17.04
C GLU A 66 9.13 -9.19 -16.82
N ALA A 67 8.66 -8.28 -15.94
CA ALA A 67 9.30 -6.97 -15.73
C ALA A 67 10.48 -6.97 -14.72
N GLN A 68 10.74 -8.11 -14.07
CA GLN A 68 11.73 -8.24 -12.99
C GLN A 68 13.18 -8.45 -13.49
N ALA A 69 13.40 -8.67 -14.79
CA ALA A 69 14.71 -9.07 -15.30
C ALA A 69 15.75 -7.94 -15.48
N GLN A 70 15.41 -6.66 -15.25
CA GLN A 70 16.31 -5.52 -15.55
C GLN A 70 16.47 -4.48 -14.42
N LEU A 71 15.88 -4.69 -13.24
CA LEU A 71 15.98 -3.76 -12.10
C LEU A 71 16.60 -4.47 -10.90
N ALA A 72 17.54 -3.79 -10.23
CA ALA A 72 18.51 -4.40 -9.31
C ALA A 72 17.88 -5.28 -8.20
N PRO A 73 18.48 -6.43 -7.83
CA PRO A 73 17.83 -7.47 -7.02
C PRO A 73 17.72 -7.19 -5.52
N THR A 74 18.07 -6.00 -5.03
CA THR A 74 18.40 -5.81 -3.61
C THR A 74 17.30 -5.19 -2.73
N LEU A 75 16.09 -4.91 -3.24
CA LEU A 75 15.02 -4.31 -2.43
C LEU A 75 13.59 -4.85 -2.70
N TYR A 76 13.43 -5.86 -3.55
CA TYR A 76 12.11 -6.44 -3.83
C TYR A 76 12.00 -7.84 -3.19
N PRO A 77 11.07 -8.08 -2.25
CA PRO A 77 10.71 -9.44 -1.91
C PRO A 77 10.09 -10.07 -3.17
N SER A 78 10.76 -11.08 -3.72
CA SER A 78 10.23 -11.93 -4.78
C SER A 78 9.04 -12.73 -4.23
N ALA A 79 7.84 -12.19 -4.35
CA ALA A 79 6.62 -12.94 -4.18
C ALA A 79 5.56 -12.34 -5.11
N ALA A 80 5.29 -13.09 -6.18
CA ALA A 80 4.16 -13.02 -7.08
C ALA A 80 3.11 -11.94 -6.74
N THR A 81 3.19 -10.80 -7.42
CA THR A 81 2.16 -9.76 -7.35
C THR A 81 1.05 -10.13 -8.34
N GLU A 82 0.32 -11.19 -8.04
CA GLU A 82 -0.94 -11.47 -8.71
C GLU A 82 -1.95 -10.38 -8.35
N GLY A 83 -2.68 -9.86 -9.33
CA GLY A 83 -3.72 -8.84 -9.10
C GLY A 83 -3.20 -7.40 -8.95
N ALA A 84 -1.89 -7.14 -9.13
CA ALA A 84 -1.39 -5.77 -9.14
C ALA A 84 -1.87 -5.01 -10.40
N SER A 85 -2.40 -3.80 -10.19
CA SER A 85 -2.80 -2.91 -11.28
C SER A 85 -1.63 -2.10 -11.83
N ALA A 86 -1.81 -1.50 -13.01
CA ALA A 86 -0.82 -0.59 -13.59
C ALA A 86 -0.39 0.53 -12.61
N LEU A 87 -1.31 1.03 -11.77
CA LEU A 87 -1.00 2.05 -10.78
C LEU A 87 -0.08 1.55 -9.66
N HIS A 88 -0.18 0.29 -9.25
CA HIS A 88 0.76 -0.31 -8.27
C HIS A 88 2.18 -0.31 -8.81
N VAL A 89 2.33 -0.68 -10.08
CA VAL A 89 3.64 -0.82 -10.74
C VAL A 89 4.30 0.54 -10.90
N VAL A 90 3.55 1.52 -11.40
CA VAL A 90 4.04 2.90 -11.53
C VAL A 90 4.37 3.47 -10.16
N ALA A 91 3.53 3.22 -9.16
CA ALA A 91 3.78 3.67 -7.80
C ALA A 91 5.12 3.16 -7.23
N ALA A 92 5.52 1.93 -7.56
CA ALA A 92 6.80 1.36 -7.18
C ALA A 92 7.98 1.76 -8.10
N SER A 93 7.74 2.41 -9.24
CA SER A 93 8.76 2.63 -10.28
C SER A 93 9.66 3.85 -10.03
N GLY A 94 9.22 4.83 -9.25
CA GLY A 94 10.06 5.95 -8.81
C GLY A 94 9.38 7.31 -8.80
N ASP A 95 10.10 8.32 -8.30
CA ASP A 95 9.68 9.73 -8.22
C ASP A 95 10.08 10.58 -9.45
N ARG A 96 10.54 9.96 -10.55
CA ARG A 96 10.89 10.73 -11.76
C ARG A 96 9.64 11.37 -12.37
N PRO A 97 9.74 12.57 -12.98
CA PRO A 97 8.58 13.26 -13.57
C PRO A 97 7.76 12.39 -14.54
N GLY A 98 8.41 11.53 -15.33
CA GLY A 98 7.72 10.61 -16.24
C GLY A 98 6.79 9.61 -15.51
N TYR A 99 7.23 9.04 -14.39
CA TYR A 99 6.39 8.13 -13.60
C TYR A 99 5.27 8.88 -12.89
N LEU A 100 5.55 10.07 -12.34
CA LEU A 100 4.55 10.91 -11.70
C LEU A 100 3.44 11.33 -12.68
N GLU A 101 3.80 11.68 -13.91
CA GLU A 101 2.86 12.05 -14.97
C GLU A 101 2.00 10.85 -15.40
N VAL A 102 2.62 9.66 -15.50
CA VAL A 102 1.90 8.40 -15.77
C VAL A 102 0.90 8.11 -14.65
N ALA A 103 1.32 8.20 -13.38
CA ALA A 103 0.45 7.98 -12.24
C ALA A 103 -0.74 8.96 -12.25
N ARG A 104 -0.48 10.26 -12.47
CA ARG A 104 -1.52 11.30 -12.58
C ARG A 104 -2.52 10.98 -13.69
N THR A 105 -2.03 10.59 -14.86
CA THR A 105 -2.88 10.23 -16.00
C THR A 105 -3.75 9.02 -15.69
N ILE A 106 -3.18 7.99 -15.06
CA ILE A 106 -3.95 6.81 -14.63
C ILE A 106 -5.01 7.20 -13.60
N CYS A 107 -4.69 8.06 -12.62
CA CYS A 107 -5.65 8.54 -11.64
C CYS A 107 -6.81 9.33 -12.27
N GLN A 108 -6.53 10.17 -13.28
CA GLN A 108 -7.56 10.94 -13.98
C GLN A 108 -8.50 10.06 -14.81
N LYS A 109 -7.96 9.04 -15.47
CA LYS A 109 -8.74 8.13 -16.33
C LYS A 109 -9.41 6.99 -15.55
N ALA A 110 -8.81 6.56 -14.45
CA ALA A 110 -9.20 5.38 -13.69
C ALA A 110 -8.97 5.58 -12.18
N GLY A 111 -9.59 6.61 -11.59
CA GLY A 111 -9.43 6.98 -10.18
C GLY A 111 -9.77 5.86 -9.18
N GLN A 112 -10.63 4.92 -9.56
CA GLN A 112 -10.94 3.72 -8.77
C GLN A 112 -9.70 2.86 -8.46
N LEU A 113 -8.65 2.94 -9.28
CA LEU A 113 -7.40 2.20 -9.04
C LEU A 113 -6.60 2.74 -7.85
N LEU A 114 -6.86 3.97 -7.38
CA LEU A 114 -6.21 4.53 -6.19
C LEU A 114 -6.46 3.70 -4.93
N LEU A 115 -7.64 3.09 -4.84
CA LEU A 115 -8.10 2.30 -3.70
C LEU A 115 -8.09 0.78 -4.00
N ALA A 116 -7.65 0.37 -5.20
CA ALA A 116 -7.60 -1.04 -5.55
C ALA A 116 -6.50 -1.74 -4.76
N GLY A 117 -6.82 -2.87 -4.12
CA GLY A 117 -5.83 -3.74 -3.49
C GLY A 117 -5.39 -4.86 -4.42
N ASP A 118 -4.12 -5.23 -4.38
CA ASP A 118 -3.61 -6.45 -5.02
C ASP A 118 -4.04 -7.72 -4.27
N SER A 119 -3.51 -8.90 -4.65
CA SER A 119 -3.80 -10.15 -3.94
C SER A 119 -3.34 -10.17 -2.48
N ASN A 120 -2.48 -9.26 -2.02
CA ASN A 120 -2.11 -9.07 -0.62
C ASN A 120 -2.94 -7.97 0.06
N GLY A 121 -3.85 -7.32 -0.66
CA GLY A 121 -4.58 -6.14 -0.20
C GLY A 121 -3.72 -4.88 -0.13
N ASP A 122 -2.49 -4.92 -0.67
CA ASP A 122 -1.67 -3.73 -0.76
C ASP A 122 -2.25 -2.82 -1.84
N THR A 123 -2.38 -1.54 -1.51
CA THR A 123 -2.82 -0.49 -2.44
C THR A 123 -1.63 0.15 -3.17
N PRO A 124 -1.83 0.98 -4.21
CA PRO A 124 -0.73 1.71 -4.83
C PRO A 124 0.05 2.58 -3.84
N LEU A 125 -0.61 3.10 -2.80
CA LEU A 125 0.06 3.85 -1.73
C LEU A 125 1.04 2.97 -0.94
N HIS A 126 0.68 1.71 -0.66
CA HIS A 126 1.61 0.75 -0.04
C HIS A 126 2.84 0.53 -0.93
N TYR A 127 2.65 0.40 -2.24
CA TYR A 127 3.74 0.22 -3.20
C TYR A 127 4.66 1.45 -3.27
N ALA A 128 4.10 2.66 -3.34
CA ALA A 128 4.89 3.89 -3.34
C ALA A 128 5.74 4.02 -2.06
N VAL A 129 5.14 3.80 -0.91
CA VAL A 129 5.84 3.90 0.38
C VAL A 129 6.87 2.79 0.56
N ARG A 130 6.55 1.55 0.17
CA ARG A 130 7.48 0.40 0.19
C ARG A 130 8.62 0.53 -0.83
N ALA A 131 8.46 1.35 -1.86
CA ALA A 131 9.55 1.69 -2.76
C ALA A 131 10.35 2.93 -2.29
N GLY A 132 9.87 3.64 -1.26
CA GLY A 132 10.50 4.88 -0.77
C GLY A 132 10.22 6.10 -1.64
N ASN A 133 9.22 6.01 -2.52
CA ASN A 133 8.84 7.04 -3.49
C ASN A 133 7.93 8.07 -2.81
N ALA A 134 8.53 9.00 -2.07
CA ALA A 134 7.82 9.95 -1.21
C ALA A 134 7.00 10.97 -2.02
N ASP A 135 7.50 11.38 -3.18
CA ASP A 135 6.80 12.34 -4.03
C ASP A 135 5.62 11.66 -4.74
N MET A 136 5.78 10.41 -5.17
CA MET A 136 4.71 9.55 -5.67
C MET A 136 3.63 9.30 -4.62
N ALA A 137 4.00 8.96 -3.38
CA ALA A 137 3.04 8.76 -2.29
C ALA A 137 2.22 10.04 -2.05
N SER A 138 2.88 11.20 -2.04
CA SER A 138 2.23 12.50 -1.89
C SER A 138 1.31 12.82 -3.08
N LEU A 139 1.72 12.47 -4.30
CA LEU A 139 0.89 12.60 -5.50
C LEU A 139 -0.37 11.74 -5.37
N LEU A 140 -0.24 10.45 -5.04
CA LEU A 140 -1.38 9.53 -4.92
C LEU A 140 -2.40 10.02 -3.88
N VAL A 141 -1.94 10.46 -2.71
CA VAL A 141 -2.80 11.07 -1.68
C VAL A 141 -3.49 12.34 -2.21
N GLY A 142 -2.78 13.16 -2.98
CA GLY A 142 -3.34 14.36 -3.61
C GLY A 142 -4.26 14.08 -4.80
N GLN A 143 -4.29 12.85 -5.32
CA GLN A 143 -5.20 12.43 -6.40
C GLN A 143 -6.47 11.75 -5.87
N ALA A 144 -6.57 11.46 -4.57
CA ALA A 144 -7.83 11.02 -4.00
C ALA A 144 -8.84 12.18 -4.07
N ASP A 145 -9.69 12.11 -5.09
CA ASP A 145 -10.75 13.08 -5.32
C ASP A 145 -11.72 13.09 -4.13
N GLY A 146 -11.76 14.23 -3.45
CA GLY A 146 -12.86 14.64 -2.59
C GLY A 146 -12.46 15.08 -1.18
N SER A 147 -13.37 14.91 -0.23
CA SER A 147 -13.28 15.52 1.10
C SER A 147 -12.08 14.98 1.88
N ASP A 148 -11.68 15.69 2.94
CA ASP A 148 -10.64 15.24 3.87
C ASP A 148 -10.89 13.80 4.34
N ASP A 149 -12.15 13.40 4.50
CA ASP A 149 -12.52 12.05 4.94
C ASP A 149 -12.15 10.96 3.94
N GLN A 150 -12.20 11.22 2.63
CA GLN A 150 -11.80 10.24 1.62
C GLN A 150 -10.28 10.04 1.61
N ARG A 151 -9.52 11.13 1.79
CA ARG A 151 -8.06 11.05 1.92
C ARG A 151 -7.66 10.30 3.19
N LYS A 152 -8.34 10.56 4.31
CA LYS A 152 -8.19 9.81 5.56
C LYS A 152 -8.52 8.32 5.37
N ALA A 153 -9.65 8.02 4.73
CA ALA A 153 -10.05 6.63 4.45
C ALA A 153 -9.00 5.91 3.59
N MET A 154 -8.44 6.59 2.57
CA MET A 154 -7.38 6.05 1.73
C MET A 154 -6.11 5.70 2.53
N VAL A 155 -5.60 6.61 3.37
CA VAL A 155 -4.37 6.34 4.15
C VAL A 155 -4.59 5.31 5.25
N ARG A 156 -5.83 5.14 5.72
CA ARG A 156 -6.25 4.13 6.71
C ARG A 156 -6.46 2.73 6.12
N MET A 157 -6.43 2.55 4.79
CA MET A 157 -6.58 1.23 4.18
C MET A 157 -5.50 0.27 4.67
N GLN A 158 -5.93 -0.94 5.05
CA GLN A 158 -5.05 -1.99 5.56
C GLN A 158 -4.91 -3.13 4.55
N ASN A 159 -3.71 -3.64 4.39
CA ASN A 159 -3.47 -4.87 3.64
C ASN A 159 -3.89 -6.12 4.45
N LYS A 160 -3.68 -7.33 3.90
CA LYS A 160 -4.03 -8.60 4.57
C LYS A 160 -3.28 -8.85 5.89
N ARG A 161 -2.15 -8.16 6.12
CA ARG A 161 -1.43 -8.17 7.41
C ARG A 161 -2.02 -7.17 8.41
N GLY A 162 -3.06 -6.43 8.05
CA GLY A 162 -3.62 -5.34 8.85
C GLY A 162 -2.75 -4.08 8.83
N GLU A 163 -1.76 -4.00 7.94
CA GLU A 163 -0.83 -2.88 7.93
C GLU A 163 -1.34 -1.77 7.03
N THR A 164 -1.20 -0.54 7.48
CA THR A 164 -1.36 0.67 6.66
C THR A 164 -0.03 1.03 5.99
N ALA A 165 -0.07 1.94 5.01
CA ALA A 165 1.14 2.50 4.42
C ALA A 165 2.07 3.16 5.46
N LEU A 166 1.55 3.64 6.60
CA LEU A 166 2.37 4.18 7.69
C LEU A 166 3.29 3.12 8.31
N HIS A 167 2.85 1.86 8.42
CA HIS A 167 3.71 0.77 8.91
C HIS A 167 4.91 0.55 7.98
N GLU A 168 4.68 0.59 6.67
CA GLU A 168 5.74 0.47 5.66
C GLU A 168 6.68 1.69 5.68
N ALA A 169 6.15 2.90 5.91
CA ALA A 169 6.95 4.12 6.01
C ALA A 169 7.99 4.04 7.14
N VAL A 170 7.61 3.45 8.28
CA VAL A 170 8.53 3.24 9.42
C VAL A 170 9.71 2.36 9.02
N ARG A 171 9.52 1.36 8.15
CA ARG A 171 10.59 0.41 7.74
C ARG A 171 11.68 1.06 6.91
N PHE A 172 11.40 2.17 6.22
CA PHE A 172 12.36 2.90 5.40
C PHE A 172 13.44 3.67 6.18
N GLY A 173 13.33 3.78 7.50
CA GLY A 173 14.36 4.37 8.35
C GLY A 173 14.46 5.91 8.27
N ARG A 174 15.66 6.43 8.54
CA ARG A 174 15.82 7.71 9.27
C ARG A 174 15.31 8.99 8.58
N THR A 175 15.56 9.18 7.28
CA THR A 175 15.22 10.45 6.60
C THR A 175 14.00 10.32 5.70
N THR A 176 14.02 9.35 4.78
CA THR A 176 12.89 9.11 3.86
C THR A 176 11.67 8.58 4.60
N GLY A 177 11.85 7.61 5.51
CA GLY A 177 10.77 7.11 6.35
C GLY A 177 10.13 8.20 7.21
N LEU A 178 10.95 9.06 7.83
CA LEU A 178 10.44 10.21 8.61
C LEU A 178 9.64 11.20 7.75
N ARG A 179 10.10 11.50 6.53
CA ARG A 179 9.34 12.36 5.60
C ARG A 179 7.98 11.74 5.27
N MET A 180 7.94 10.44 4.99
CA MET A 180 6.70 9.73 4.67
C MET A 180 5.77 9.62 5.89
N VAL A 181 6.30 9.36 7.08
CA VAL A 181 5.53 9.38 8.34
C VAL A 181 4.85 10.73 8.54
N ASN A 182 5.61 11.83 8.40
CA ASN A 182 5.06 13.17 8.55
C ASN A 182 4.00 13.49 7.49
N ALA A 183 4.22 13.09 6.24
CA ALA A 183 3.27 13.32 5.16
C ALA A 183 1.96 12.57 5.39
N LEU A 184 2.03 11.29 5.78
CA LEU A 184 0.85 10.46 6.04
C LEU A 184 0.08 10.93 7.29
N MET A 185 0.78 11.27 8.37
CA MET A 185 0.14 11.77 9.59
C MET A 185 -0.43 13.20 9.44
N ALA A 186 0.09 14.00 8.50
CA ALA A 186 -0.51 15.29 8.17
C ALA A 186 -1.89 15.15 7.49
N VAL A 187 -2.14 14.02 6.80
CA VAL A 187 -3.46 13.69 6.24
C VAL A 187 -4.41 13.25 7.35
N ASP A 188 -3.90 12.41 8.24
CA ASP A 188 -4.65 11.85 9.36
C ASP A 188 -3.77 11.70 10.60
N GLN A 189 -3.98 12.59 11.58
CA GLN A 189 -3.21 12.59 12.82
C GLN A 189 -3.42 11.29 13.63
N GLU A 190 -4.58 10.65 13.51
CA GLU A 190 -4.93 9.43 14.24
C GLU A 190 -4.44 8.15 13.54
N LEU A 191 -3.77 8.26 12.38
CA LEU A 191 -3.34 7.10 11.59
C LEU A 191 -2.40 6.17 12.38
N ALA A 192 -1.62 6.73 13.31
CA ALA A 192 -0.71 5.99 14.18
C ALA A 192 -1.41 5.11 15.24
N ARG A 193 -2.73 5.25 15.40
CA ARG A 193 -3.55 4.42 16.30
C ARG A 193 -3.93 3.08 15.67
N VAL A 194 -3.86 2.98 14.34
CA VAL A 194 -4.16 1.74 13.62
C VAL A 194 -3.07 0.72 13.90
N VAL A 195 -3.47 -0.49 14.27
CA VAL A 195 -2.56 -1.61 14.58
C VAL A 195 -2.68 -2.70 13.51
N ALA A 196 -1.56 -3.35 13.23
CA ALA A 196 -1.51 -4.53 12.39
C ALA A 196 -2.26 -5.71 13.02
N ARG A 197 -2.53 -6.74 12.22
CA ARG A 197 -3.35 -7.90 12.61
C ARG A 197 -2.72 -8.72 13.74
N ASP A 198 -1.40 -8.71 13.83
CA ASP A 198 -0.65 -9.35 14.92
C ASP A 198 -0.59 -8.48 16.20
N GLY A 199 -1.17 -7.29 16.18
CA GLY A 199 -1.12 -6.31 17.26
C GLY A 199 0.04 -5.32 17.16
N THR A 200 0.87 -5.41 16.11
CA THR A 200 2.01 -4.49 15.92
C THR A 200 1.52 -3.07 15.66
N SER A 201 1.85 -2.14 16.56
CA SER A 201 1.71 -0.70 16.35
C SER A 201 2.93 -0.12 15.62
N VAL A 202 2.75 1.03 14.96
CA VAL A 202 3.84 1.77 14.31
C VAL A 202 4.91 2.23 15.30
N LEU A 203 4.52 2.52 16.56
CA LEU A 203 5.46 2.86 17.62
C LEU A 203 6.32 1.66 18.03
N TYR A 204 5.68 0.50 18.28
CA TYR A 204 6.41 -0.74 18.57
C TYR A 204 7.40 -1.06 17.45
N LEU A 205 6.96 -0.95 16.19
CA LEU A 205 7.80 -1.20 15.02
C LEU A 205 9.00 -0.23 14.97
N ALA A 206 8.78 1.07 15.18
CA ALA A 206 9.85 2.07 15.16
C ALA A 206 10.92 1.81 16.24
N ILE A 207 10.51 1.41 17.44
CA ILE A 207 11.42 1.11 18.56
C ILE A 207 12.17 -0.20 18.32
N SER A 208 11.46 -1.23 17.84
CA SER A 208 12.05 -2.54 17.53
C SER A 208 13.11 -2.43 16.43
N LEU A 209 12.93 -1.51 15.48
CA LEU A 209 13.90 -1.22 14.41
C LEU A 209 14.95 -0.16 14.80
N HIS A 210 14.97 0.31 16.06
CA HIS A 210 15.87 1.36 16.54
C HIS A 210 15.77 2.70 15.81
N TYR A 211 14.61 3.01 15.24
CA TYR A 211 14.34 4.28 14.56
C TYR A 211 13.84 5.35 15.54
N ASN A 212 14.74 5.71 16.48
CA ASN A 212 14.47 6.63 17.59
C ASN A 212 13.91 7.99 17.16
N ARG A 213 14.33 8.50 15.99
CA ARG A 213 13.81 9.77 15.46
C ARG A 213 12.35 9.64 15.03
N ILE A 214 11.97 8.54 14.40
CA ILE A 214 10.58 8.26 14.02
C ILE A 214 9.76 8.02 15.29
N ALA A 215 10.24 7.21 16.22
CA ALA A 215 9.55 6.96 17.49
C ALA A 215 9.23 8.26 18.25
N ARG A 216 10.21 9.18 18.37
CA ARG A 216 9.99 10.51 18.97
C ARG A 216 8.98 11.35 18.21
N GLU A 217 9.00 11.29 16.88
CA GLU A 217 8.07 12.06 16.05
C GLU A 217 6.63 11.55 16.19
N LEU A 218 6.44 10.22 16.20
CA LEU A 218 5.13 9.58 16.42
C LEU A 218 4.54 10.02 17.78
N ILE A 219 5.35 9.92 18.83
CA ILE A 219 4.99 10.34 20.20
C ILE A 219 4.61 11.83 20.25
N ARG A 220 5.39 12.69 19.56
CA ARG A 220 5.17 14.14 19.55
C ARG A 220 3.85 14.51 18.86
N GLN A 221 3.45 13.77 17.83
CA GLN A 221 2.30 14.09 17.01
C GLN A 221 0.97 13.56 17.57
N ASP A 222 0.95 12.39 18.20
CA ASP A 222 -0.26 11.82 18.80
C ASP A 222 0.06 11.20 20.17
N LYS A 223 -0.59 11.68 21.23
CA LYS A 223 -0.37 11.18 22.60
C LYS A 223 -1.16 9.91 22.91
N GLU A 224 -2.17 9.59 22.09
CA GLU A 224 -3.01 8.40 22.28
C GLU A 224 -2.68 7.31 21.25
N LEU A 225 -1.47 7.34 20.69
CA LEU A 225 -1.01 6.33 19.74
C LEU A 225 -0.96 4.94 20.36
N ALA A 226 -1.12 3.91 19.52
CA ALA A 226 -1.05 2.54 19.97
C ALA A 226 0.38 2.15 20.35
N PHE A 227 0.52 1.37 21.43
CA PHE A 227 1.80 0.86 21.94
C PHE A 227 1.90 -0.67 21.88
N SER A 228 0.88 -1.35 21.36
CA SER A 228 0.85 -2.81 21.30
C SER A 228 1.89 -3.36 20.32
N GLY A 229 2.35 -4.56 20.61
CA GLY A 229 3.22 -5.37 19.78
C GLY A 229 2.69 -6.81 19.67
N PRO A 230 3.34 -7.63 18.86
CA PRO A 230 2.97 -9.02 18.67
C PRO A 230 3.15 -9.82 19.97
N LEU A 231 2.41 -10.92 20.10
CA LEU A 231 2.49 -11.85 21.24
C LEU A 231 2.18 -11.19 22.60
N GLY A 232 1.35 -10.14 22.62
CA GLY A 232 0.98 -9.41 23.85
C GLY A 232 2.09 -8.50 24.37
N GLN A 233 3.17 -8.30 23.60
CA GLN A 233 4.19 -7.32 23.93
C GLN A 233 3.64 -5.89 23.78
N ASN A 234 4.37 -4.95 24.35
CA ASN A 234 4.18 -3.52 24.11
C ASN A 234 5.52 -2.88 23.72
N ALA A 235 5.46 -1.63 23.28
CA ALA A 235 6.60 -0.80 22.87
C ALA A 235 7.73 -0.70 23.91
N LEU A 236 7.44 -0.91 25.20
CA LEU A 236 8.46 -0.92 26.26
C LEU A 236 9.34 -2.18 26.23
N HIS A 237 8.81 -3.32 25.79
CA HIS A 237 9.57 -4.58 25.72
C HIS A 237 10.85 -4.43 24.85
N PRO A 238 10.76 -4.03 23.56
CA PRO A 238 11.95 -3.80 22.76
C PRO A 238 12.77 -2.60 23.30
N ALA A 239 12.14 -1.58 23.89
CA ALA A 239 12.87 -0.44 24.45
C ALA A 239 13.83 -0.84 25.60
N VAL A 240 13.38 -1.71 26.51
CA VAL A 240 14.19 -2.24 27.63
C VAL A 240 15.32 -3.11 27.11
N LEU A 241 15.01 -4.06 26.21
CA LEU A 241 16.01 -4.99 25.65
C LEU A 241 17.16 -4.23 24.98
N HIS A 242 16.87 -3.06 24.43
CA HIS A 242 17.87 -2.27 23.71
C HIS A 242 18.71 -1.35 24.61
N SER A 243 18.45 -1.28 25.93
CA SER A 243 19.19 -0.71 27.09
C SER A 243 20.01 0.60 26.96
N LYS A 244 20.06 1.22 25.77
CA LYS A 244 20.84 2.39 25.41
C LYS A 244 20.03 3.44 24.64
N SER A 245 18.71 3.24 24.49
CA SER A 245 17.90 4.18 23.73
C SER A 245 17.37 5.29 24.63
N GLU A 246 17.72 6.54 24.32
CA GLU A 246 17.13 7.76 24.91
C GLU A 246 15.59 7.73 24.92
N VAL A 247 15.00 7.01 23.94
CA VAL A 247 13.55 6.80 23.80
C VAL A 247 12.97 5.95 24.94
N PHE A 248 13.77 5.07 25.56
CA PHE A 248 13.36 4.33 26.76
C PHE A 248 13.01 5.29 27.90
N LEU A 249 13.84 6.33 28.13
CA LEU A 249 13.57 7.34 29.13
C LEU A 249 12.32 8.17 28.78
N THR A 250 12.19 8.61 27.52
CA THR A 250 11.00 9.36 27.07
C THR A 250 9.71 8.56 27.24
N LEU A 251 9.71 7.29 26.81
CA LEU A 251 8.57 6.40 26.96
C LEU A 251 8.26 6.09 28.41
N THR A 252 9.26 5.90 29.28
CA THR A 252 8.99 5.67 30.72
C THR A 252 8.39 6.90 31.38
N ILE A 253 8.86 8.12 31.07
CA ILE A 253 8.31 9.36 31.63
C ILE A 253 6.86 9.58 31.18
N GLU A 254 6.59 9.42 29.88
CA GLU A 254 5.24 9.61 29.34
C GLU A 254 4.29 8.46 29.67
N SER A 255 4.78 7.22 29.68
CA SER A 255 3.97 6.05 30.07
C SER A 255 3.65 6.06 31.55
N ILE A 256 4.54 6.56 32.42
CA ILE A 256 4.20 6.82 33.84
C ILE A 256 3.16 7.94 33.94
N ALA A 257 3.28 9.02 33.14
CA ALA A 257 2.30 10.10 33.13
C ALA A 257 0.91 9.65 32.62
N LEU A 258 0.86 8.82 31.57
CA LEU A 258 -0.38 8.24 31.01
C LEU A 258 -1.00 7.20 31.95
N CYS A 259 -0.19 6.35 32.59
CA CYS A 259 -0.67 5.43 33.63
C CYS A 259 -1.21 6.16 34.86
N LEU A 260 -0.64 7.32 35.23
CA LEU A 260 -1.15 8.15 36.32
C LEU A 260 -2.44 8.90 35.95
N SER A 261 -2.60 9.33 34.69
CA SER A 261 -3.85 9.98 34.24
C SER A 261 -5.04 9.03 34.08
N ALA A 262 -4.80 7.73 33.93
CA ALA A 262 -5.86 6.71 33.84
C ALA A 262 -6.37 6.21 35.21
N ILE A 263 -5.79 6.71 36.32
CA ILE A 263 -6.14 6.36 37.70
C ILE A 263 -6.86 7.53 38.42
N SER A 264 -7.02 8.69 37.77
CA SER A 264 -7.83 9.81 38.26
C SER A 264 -9.17 9.92 37.54
#